data_AF-A0A3M0G5L8-F1
#
_entry.id   AF-A0A3M0G5L8-F1
#
_cell.length_a   1.000
_cell.length_b   1.000
_cell.length_c   1.000
_cell.angle_alpha   90.00
_cell.angle_beta   90.00
_cell.angle_gamma   90.00
#
_symmetry.space_group_name_H-M   'P 1'
#
loop_
_entity.id
_entity.type
_entity.pdbx_description
1 polymer ?
#
loop_
_entity_poly.entity_id
_entity_poly.type
_entity_poly.pdbx_seq_one_letter_code
_entity_poly.pdbx_strand_id
1 'polypeptide(L)'
;MSAWRGLVLRLGIGIAAASLVVALDGVVSLRVEPIQAFIAGTLAAVTSWVLTYLPPPGATTEWEQPSWHTRSPRLQADIRTRRLASVLAHAQPGRAFEARSFARTLALLTARRLVTSGRIPRPAEGEGPLASAAPHLSGALLTYLRSAESERPQVLNRTTLQAHLKEIDSL
;
A
#
# COMPACT_ATOMS: atom_id res chain seq x y z
N MET A 1 1.53 11.69 -26.07
CA MET A 1 1.91 12.22 -27.41
C MET A 1 0.84 11.80 -28.40
N SER A 2 0.34 12.68 -29.26
CA SER A 2 -0.71 12.32 -30.24
C SER A 2 -0.18 11.26 -31.22
N ALA A 3 -1.01 10.28 -31.58
CA ALA A 3 -0.64 9.17 -32.46
C ALA A 3 -0.02 9.63 -33.79
N TRP A 4 -0.48 10.78 -34.30
CA TRP A 4 0.05 11.45 -35.48
C TRP A 4 1.53 11.87 -35.37
N ARG A 5 1.97 12.37 -34.20
CA ARG A 5 3.38 12.72 -33.99
C ARG A 5 4.29 11.49 -34.02
N GLY A 6 3.80 10.35 -33.53
CA GLY A 6 4.53 9.08 -33.55
C GLY A 6 4.71 8.54 -34.96
N LEU A 7 3.69 8.64 -35.81
CA LEU A 7 3.75 8.24 -37.21
C LEU A 7 4.77 9.06 -37.99
N VAL A 8 4.70 10.40 -37.89
CA VAL A 8 5.59 11.32 -38.63
C VAL A 8 7.06 11.09 -38.25
N LEU A 9 7.35 10.89 -36.97
CA LEU A 9 8.72 10.67 -36.50
C LEU A 9 9.29 9.34 -37.04
N ARG A 10 8.49 8.27 -37.09
CA ARG A 10 8.91 6.98 -37.62
C ARG A 10 9.03 6.95 -39.13
N LEU A 11 8.16 7.66 -39.85
CA LEU A 11 8.32 7.91 -41.28
C LEU A 11 9.62 8.67 -41.56
N GLY A 12 9.92 9.70 -40.79
CA GLY A 12 11.19 10.44 -40.89
C GLY A 12 12.41 9.55 -40.67
N ILE A 13 12.38 8.68 -39.65
CA ILE A 13 13.46 7.71 -39.39
C ILE A 13 13.58 6.69 -40.53
N GLY A 14 12.45 6.18 -41.03
CA GLY A 14 12.43 5.23 -42.14
C GLY A 14 12.99 5.81 -43.44
N ILE A 15 12.62 7.04 -43.77
CA ILE A 15 13.18 7.77 -44.91
C ILE A 15 14.67 8.01 -44.71
N ALA A 16 15.11 8.48 -43.54
CA ALA A 16 16.52 8.71 -43.26
C ALA A 16 17.35 7.42 -43.36
N ALA A 17 16.83 6.28 -42.89
CA ALA A 17 17.48 4.99 -43.02
C ALA A 17 17.56 4.53 -44.49
N ALA A 18 16.50 4.71 -45.28
CA ALA A 18 16.53 4.40 -46.71
C ALA A 18 17.55 5.27 -47.47
N SER A 19 17.62 6.57 -47.17
CA SER A 19 18.64 7.48 -47.71
C SER A 19 20.05 7.02 -47.36
N LEU A 20 20.26 6.57 -46.13
CA LEU A 20 21.55 6.07 -45.67
C LEU A 20 21.96 4.78 -46.41
N VAL A 21 21.02 3.86 -46.64
CA VAL A 21 21.26 2.62 -47.39
C VAL A 21 21.63 2.93 -48.84
N VAL A 22 20.95 3.86 -49.50
CA VAL A 22 21.29 4.30 -50.87
C VAL A 22 22.65 4.99 -50.90
N ALA A 23 22.98 5.81 -49.90
CA ALA A 23 24.29 6.44 -49.80
C ALA A 23 25.43 5.43 -49.57
N LEU A 24 25.18 4.39 -48.77
CA LEU A 24 26.11 3.28 -48.53
C LEU A 24 26.23 2.33 -49.72
N ASP A 25 25.17 2.12 -50.50
CA ASP A 25 25.22 1.32 -51.72
C ASP A 25 26.22 1.90 -52.74
N GLY A 26 26.28 3.23 -52.85
CA GLY A 26 27.29 3.92 -53.66
C GLY A 26 28.74 3.66 -53.23
N VAL A 27 28.96 3.26 -51.97
CA VAL A 27 30.29 2.95 -51.40
C VAL A 27 30.60 1.45 -51.47
N VAL A 28 29.58 0.59 -51.35
CA VAL A 28 29.74 -0.86 -51.19
C VAL A 28 29.38 -1.65 -52.47
N SER A 29 28.84 -0.99 -53.49
CA SER A 29 28.45 -1.62 -54.77
C SER A 29 27.48 -2.80 -54.62
N LEU A 30 26.53 -2.70 -53.70
CA LEU A 30 25.50 -3.72 -53.46
C LEU A 30 24.46 -3.79 -54.60
N ARG A 31 24.50 -2.86 -55.57
CA ARG A 31 23.57 -2.77 -56.72
C ARG A 31 22.12 -2.78 -56.27
N VAL A 32 21.81 -2.05 -55.20
CA VAL A 32 20.45 -1.98 -54.68
C VAL A 32 19.70 -0.95 -55.51
N GLU A 33 18.64 -1.37 -56.19
CA GLU A 33 17.78 -0.41 -56.88
C GLU A 33 17.18 0.58 -55.87
N PRO A 34 17.32 1.89 -56.08
CA PRO A 34 16.93 2.90 -55.09
C PRO A 34 15.43 2.85 -54.80
N ILE A 35 14.62 2.47 -55.79
CA ILE A 35 13.18 2.26 -55.63
C ILE A 35 12.91 1.12 -54.63
N GLN A 36 13.64 0.02 -54.72
CA GLN A 36 13.48 -1.12 -53.81
C GLN A 36 13.89 -0.76 -52.38
N ALA A 37 14.99 -0.01 -52.22
CA ALA A 37 15.43 0.49 -50.91
C ALA A 37 14.37 1.40 -50.27
N PHE A 38 13.74 2.27 -51.07
CA PHE A 38 12.69 3.17 -50.59
C PHE A 38 11.42 2.41 -50.19
N ILE A 39 10.99 1.44 -51.00
CA ILE A 39 9.85 0.58 -50.70
C ILE A 39 10.13 -0.21 -49.41
N ALA A 40 11.28 -0.86 -49.31
CA ALA A 40 11.66 -1.64 -48.14
C ALA A 40 11.73 -0.79 -46.86
N GLY A 41 12.33 0.41 -46.93
CA GLY A 41 12.39 1.34 -45.81
C GLY A 41 11.00 1.83 -45.37
N THR A 42 10.12 2.13 -46.32
CA THR A 42 8.73 2.52 -46.03
C THR A 42 7.95 1.37 -45.40
N LEU A 43 8.09 0.16 -45.94
CA LEU A 43 7.45 -1.04 -45.40
C LEU A 43 7.94 -1.31 -43.97
N ALA A 44 9.24 -1.25 -43.71
CA ALA A 44 9.80 -1.42 -42.38
C ALA A 44 9.26 -0.38 -41.38
N ALA A 45 9.16 0.89 -41.79
CA ALA A 45 8.63 1.96 -40.96
C ALA A 45 7.14 1.76 -40.61
N VAL A 46 6.32 1.38 -41.59
CA VAL A 46 4.89 1.07 -41.38
C VAL A 46 4.73 -0.16 -40.49
N THR A 47 5.50 -1.22 -40.75
CA THR A 47 5.43 -2.47 -39.97
C THR A 47 5.85 -2.22 -38.52
N SER A 48 6.94 -1.48 -38.29
CA SER A 48 7.37 -1.05 -36.95
C SER A 48 6.32 -0.18 -36.25
N TRP A 49 5.68 0.75 -36.96
CA TRP A 49 4.58 1.54 -36.42
C TRP A 49 3.43 0.65 -35.96
N VAL A 50 2.92 -0.24 -36.82
CA VAL A 50 1.84 -1.19 -36.50
C VAL A 50 2.20 -2.07 -35.29
N LEU A 51 3.43 -2.59 -35.24
CA LEU A 51 3.92 -3.42 -34.13
C LEU A 51 3.88 -2.74 -32.76
N THR A 52 3.97 -1.41 -32.71
CA THR A 52 3.86 -0.70 -31.42
C THR A 52 2.44 -0.37 -30.99
N TYR A 53 1.46 -0.54 -31.88
CA TYR A 53 0.05 -0.47 -31.53
C TYR A 53 -0.56 -1.84 -31.30
N LEU A 54 0.12 -2.91 -31.73
CA LEU A 54 -0.25 -4.27 -31.35
C LEU A 54 0.05 -4.46 -29.86
N PRO A 55 -0.95 -4.80 -29.03
CA PRO A 55 -0.70 -5.13 -27.64
C PRO A 55 0.26 -6.33 -27.58
N PRO A 56 1.26 -6.33 -26.68
CA PRO A 56 2.19 -7.44 -26.58
C PRO A 56 1.42 -8.74 -26.36
N PRO A 57 1.74 -9.81 -27.11
CA PRO A 57 1.10 -11.11 -26.90
C PRO A 57 1.43 -11.57 -25.47
N GLY A 58 0.43 -11.56 -24.59
CA GLY A 58 0.62 -11.80 -23.16
C GLY A 58 0.45 -10.58 -22.26
N ALA A 59 -0.13 -9.47 -22.73
CA ALA A 59 -0.79 -8.51 -21.85
C ALA A 59 -1.92 -9.25 -21.12
N THR A 60 -1.56 -9.97 -20.06
CA THR A 60 -2.50 -10.50 -19.09
C THR A 60 -3.40 -9.35 -18.73
N THR A 61 -4.70 -9.51 -18.90
CA THR A 61 -5.70 -8.65 -18.29
C THR A 61 -5.24 -8.45 -16.86
N GLU A 62 -4.61 -7.30 -16.56
CA GLU A 62 -4.10 -7.05 -15.23
C GLU A 62 -5.35 -7.09 -14.39
N TRP A 63 -5.45 -8.13 -13.56
CA TRP A 63 -6.55 -8.26 -12.63
C TRP A 63 -6.53 -6.97 -11.85
N GLU A 64 -7.52 -6.11 -12.13
CA GLU A 64 -7.55 -4.76 -11.62
C GLU A 64 -7.53 -4.91 -10.11
N GLN A 65 -6.37 -4.64 -9.50
CA GLN A 65 -6.17 -4.90 -8.09
C GLN A 65 -7.24 -4.07 -7.40
N PRO A 66 -8.18 -4.67 -6.64
CA PRO A 66 -9.27 -3.93 -6.04
C PRO A 66 -8.63 -2.85 -5.18
N SER A 67 -8.61 -1.62 -5.71
CA SER A 67 -8.11 -0.48 -5.00
C SER A 67 -9.14 -0.27 -3.91
N TRP A 68 -8.77 -0.61 -2.67
CA TRP A 68 -9.62 -0.45 -1.52
C TRP A 68 -9.83 1.05 -1.33
N HIS A 69 -10.77 1.61 -2.09
CA HIS A 69 -11.33 2.92 -1.84
C HIS A 69 -11.73 2.89 -0.39
N THR A 70 -11.12 3.79 0.38
CA THR A 70 -11.22 3.90 1.83
C THR A 70 -12.67 3.69 2.24
N ARG A 71 -13.03 2.45 2.62
CA ARG A 71 -14.41 2.12 2.96
C ARG A 71 -14.84 3.08 4.03
N SER A 72 -16.02 3.66 3.86
CA SER A 72 -16.49 4.77 4.70
C SER A 72 -16.20 4.48 6.19
N PRO A 73 -15.71 5.48 6.95
CA PRO A 73 -15.28 5.27 8.34
C PRO A 73 -16.39 4.65 9.21
N ARG A 74 -17.66 4.85 8.82
CA ARG A 74 -18.84 4.23 9.44
C ARG A 74 -18.88 2.71 9.25
N LEU A 75 -18.56 2.20 8.06
CA LEU A 75 -18.54 0.77 7.76
C LEU A 75 -17.34 0.06 8.41
N GLN A 76 -16.19 0.74 8.50
CA GLN A 76 -15.04 0.23 9.25
C GLN A 76 -15.28 0.22 10.76
N ALA A 77 -15.95 1.25 11.29
CA ALA A 77 -16.38 1.27 12.69
C ALA A 77 -17.32 0.10 12.99
N ASP A 78 -18.32 -0.16 12.13
CA ASP A 78 -19.29 -1.23 12.35
C ASP A 78 -18.63 -2.62 12.33
N ILE A 79 -17.73 -2.91 11.37
CA ILE A 79 -17.01 -4.20 11.34
C ILE A 79 -16.09 -4.37 12.56
N ARG A 80 -15.38 -3.31 12.98
CA ARG A 80 -14.53 -3.37 14.19
C ARG A 80 -15.35 -3.55 15.45
N THR A 81 -16.49 -2.86 15.56
CA THR A 81 -17.40 -2.96 16.71
C THR A 81 -18.04 -4.33 16.76
N ARG A 82 -18.41 -4.91 15.61
CA ARG A 82 -18.99 -6.26 15.50
C ARG A 82 -17.98 -7.35 15.81
N ARG A 83 -16.71 -7.20 15.38
CA ARG A 83 -15.61 -8.11 15.79
C ARG A 83 -15.31 -8.00 17.28
N LEU A 84 -15.32 -6.80 17.84
CA LEU A 84 -15.03 -6.59 19.26
C LEU A 84 -16.18 -7.11 20.12
N ALA A 85 -17.43 -6.87 19.71
CA ALA A 85 -18.61 -7.46 20.31
C ALA A 85 -18.63 -8.98 20.17
N SER A 86 -18.19 -9.55 19.03
CA SER A 86 -18.09 -11.00 18.89
C SER A 86 -16.98 -11.57 19.78
N VAL A 87 -15.82 -10.92 19.90
CA VAL A 87 -14.75 -11.34 20.82
C VAL A 87 -15.22 -11.26 22.28
N LEU A 88 -15.95 -10.20 22.64
CA LEU A 88 -16.57 -10.08 23.97
C LEU A 88 -17.68 -11.10 24.21
N ALA A 89 -18.47 -11.44 23.18
CA ALA A 89 -19.53 -12.44 23.28
C ALA A 89 -18.98 -13.88 23.30
N HIS A 90 -17.85 -14.13 22.66
CA HIS A 90 -17.14 -15.42 22.68
C HIS A 90 -16.14 -15.53 23.84
N ALA A 91 -15.91 -14.44 24.59
CA ALA A 91 -15.31 -14.50 25.92
C ALA A 91 -16.35 -15.13 26.86
N GLN A 92 -16.45 -16.47 26.82
CA GLN A 92 -17.35 -17.21 27.67
C GLN A 92 -16.99 -17.02 29.15
N PRO A 93 -17.99 -16.89 30.05
CA PRO A 93 -17.75 -17.01 31.48
C PRO A 93 -17.30 -18.46 31.75
N GLY A 94 -16.07 -18.64 32.21
CA GLY A 94 -15.50 -19.96 32.56
C GLY A 94 -14.35 -20.46 31.67
N ARG A 95 -14.08 -19.82 30.51
CA ARG A 95 -12.79 -19.96 29.82
C ARG A 95 -12.03 -18.65 29.99
N ALA A 96 -10.80 -18.76 30.48
CA ALA A 96 -10.00 -17.64 30.94
C ALA A 96 -9.75 -16.60 29.83
N PHE A 97 -10.69 -15.68 29.66
CA PHE A 97 -10.41 -14.33 29.21
C PHE A 97 -9.65 -13.68 30.36
N GLU A 98 -8.37 -14.05 30.49
CA GLU A 98 -7.54 -13.57 31.58
C GLU A 98 -7.49 -12.06 31.44
N ALA A 99 -7.86 -11.33 32.49
CA ALA A 99 -7.78 -9.87 32.54
C ALA A 99 -6.39 -9.36 32.09
N ARG A 100 -5.36 -10.21 32.20
CA ARG A 100 -4.02 -10.04 31.66
C ARG A 100 -3.97 -9.93 30.14
N SER A 101 -4.61 -10.85 29.41
CA SER A 101 -4.63 -10.85 27.94
C SER A 101 -5.35 -9.62 27.39
N PHE A 102 -6.44 -9.23 28.04
CA PHE A 102 -7.18 -8.01 27.75
C PHE A 102 -6.35 -6.75 28.02
N ALA A 103 -5.75 -6.65 29.21
CA ALA A 103 -4.89 -5.54 29.59
C ALA A 103 -3.67 -5.41 28.66
N ARG A 104 -3.05 -6.54 28.25
CA ARG A 104 -1.96 -6.56 27.26
C ARG A 104 -2.41 -6.06 25.89
N THR A 105 -3.56 -6.51 25.42
CA THR A 105 -4.10 -6.08 24.12
C THR A 105 -4.41 -4.59 24.13
N LEU A 106 -5.00 -4.09 25.22
CA LEU A 106 -5.23 -2.66 25.41
C LEU A 106 -3.91 -1.87 25.49
N ALA A 107 -2.92 -2.35 26.23
CA ALA A 107 -1.60 -1.71 26.34
C ALA A 107 -0.93 -1.55 24.96
N LEU A 108 -0.94 -2.62 24.15
CA LEU A 108 -0.38 -2.59 22.79
C LEU A 108 -1.13 -1.62 21.87
N LEU A 109 -2.46 -1.60 21.93
CA LEU A 109 -3.27 -0.70 21.11
C LEU A 109 -3.05 0.76 21.49
N THR A 110 -3.03 1.07 22.78
CA THR A 110 -2.81 2.43 23.30
C THR A 110 -1.41 2.93 22.94
N ALA A 111 -0.38 2.11 23.15
CA ALA A 111 0.98 2.46 22.75
C ALA A 111 1.09 2.72 21.25
N ARG A 112 0.50 1.85 20.42
CA ARG A 112 0.50 2.04 18.97
C ARG A 112 -0.20 3.33 18.55
N ARG A 113 -1.33 3.68 19.18
CA ARG A 113 -2.02 4.95 18.93
C ARG A 113 -1.15 6.15 19.29
N LEU A 114 -0.50 6.14 20.45
CA LEU A 114 0.38 7.23 20.91
C LEU A 114 1.59 7.46 19.99
N VAL A 115 2.18 6.38 19.45
CA VAL A 115 3.25 6.48 18.44
C VAL A 115 2.70 7.00 17.11
N THR A 116 1.52 6.53 16.69
CA THR A 116 0.91 6.95 15.41
C THR A 116 0.44 8.40 15.45
N SER A 117 -0.03 8.90 16.60
CA SER A 117 -0.43 10.29 16.79
C SER A 117 0.75 11.23 17.04
N GLY A 118 1.99 10.71 17.07
CA GLY A 118 3.20 11.50 17.28
C GLY A 118 3.36 12.05 18.69
N ARG A 119 2.53 11.63 19.64
CA ARG A 119 2.61 12.07 21.05
C ARG A 119 3.82 11.46 21.76
N ILE A 120 4.24 10.26 21.35
CA ILE A 120 5.40 9.57 21.92
C ILE A 120 6.32 9.11 20.79
N PRO A 121 7.65 9.26 20.91
CA PRO A 121 8.60 8.69 19.97
C PRO A 121 8.48 7.16 19.94
N ARG A 122 8.86 6.54 18.82
CA ARG A 122 8.89 5.08 18.71
C ARG A 122 9.85 4.53 19.79
N PRO A 123 9.40 3.60 20.66
CA PRO A 123 10.24 3.09 21.74
C PRO A 123 11.49 2.41 21.17
N ALA A 124 12.64 2.64 21.82
CA ALA A 124 13.88 1.96 21.51
C ALA A 124 13.79 0.47 21.90
N GLU A 125 14.55 -0.39 21.23
CA GLU A 125 14.57 -1.82 21.53
C GLU A 125 14.94 -2.06 23.01
N GLY A 126 14.04 -2.70 23.75
CA GLY A 126 14.23 -3.01 25.18
C GLY A 126 13.51 -2.05 26.15
N GLU A 127 12.96 -0.93 25.68
CA GLU A 127 12.18 -0.02 26.51
C GLU A 127 10.67 -0.34 26.41
N GLY A 128 10.00 -0.48 27.55
CA GLY A 128 8.57 -0.80 27.58
C GLY A 128 7.75 0.28 26.87
N PRO A 129 6.79 -0.08 26.00
CA PRO A 129 6.09 0.86 25.11
C PRO A 129 5.24 1.93 25.83
N LEU A 130 5.13 1.85 27.16
CA LEU A 130 4.37 2.76 28.03
C LEU A 130 5.26 3.55 29.01
N ALA A 131 6.59 3.45 28.91
CA ALA A 131 7.51 4.18 29.78
C ALA A 131 7.31 5.70 29.68
N SER A 132 7.18 6.20 28.45
CA SER A 132 7.02 7.63 28.14
C SER A 132 5.57 8.11 28.04
N ALA A 133 4.59 7.29 28.44
CA ALA A 133 3.16 7.59 28.27
C ALA A 133 2.53 8.44 29.39
N ALA A 134 3.28 8.70 30.47
CA ALA A 134 2.83 9.47 31.65
C ALA A 134 2.20 10.84 31.36
N PRO A 135 2.73 11.68 30.45
CA PRO A 135 2.14 12.99 30.19
C PRO A 135 0.87 12.95 29.31
N HIS A 136 0.53 11.81 28.72
CA HIS A 136 -0.56 11.70 27.73
C HIS A 136 -1.75 10.85 28.17
N LEU A 137 -1.62 10.15 29.29
CA LEU A 137 -2.64 9.27 29.84
C LEU A 137 -2.89 9.61 31.31
N SER A 138 -4.10 9.36 31.78
CA SER A 138 -4.46 9.42 33.18
C SER A 138 -3.64 8.41 33.99
N GLY A 139 -3.24 8.80 35.20
CA GLY A 139 -2.45 7.93 36.07
C GLY A 139 -3.15 6.60 36.38
N ALA A 140 -4.49 6.60 36.46
CA ALA A 140 -5.29 5.40 36.67
C ALA A 140 -5.21 4.43 35.47
N LEU A 141 -5.38 4.94 34.25
CA LEU A 141 -5.23 4.14 33.03
C LEU A 141 -3.80 3.59 32.92
N LEU A 142 -2.80 4.41 33.19
CA LEU A 142 -1.40 4.02 33.08
C LEU A 142 -1.05 2.91 34.09
N THR A 143 -1.54 3.04 35.33
CA THR A 143 -1.40 2.00 36.37
C THR A 143 -2.03 0.69 35.93
N TYR A 144 -3.24 0.76 35.36
CA TYR A 144 -3.92 -0.42 34.82
C TYR A 144 -3.15 -1.07 33.67
N LEU A 145 -2.68 -0.27 32.70
CA LEU A 145 -1.93 -0.79 31.55
C LEU A 145 -0.58 -1.40 31.97
N ARG A 146 0.10 -0.84 32.98
CA ARG A 146 1.30 -1.44 33.57
C ARG A 146 1.00 -2.73 34.34
N SER A 147 -0.19 -2.84 34.94
CA SER A 147 -0.63 -4.08 35.59
C SER A 147 -0.84 -5.26 34.62
N ALA A 148 -0.81 -5.02 33.31
CA ALA A 148 -0.83 -6.08 32.30
C ALA A 148 0.44 -6.97 32.32
N GLU A 149 1.55 -6.43 32.82
CA GLU A 149 2.83 -7.12 32.92
C GLU A 149 2.94 -7.90 34.24
N SER A 150 2.26 -7.46 35.30
CA SER A 150 2.25 -8.13 36.61
C SER A 150 1.46 -9.45 36.60
N GLU A 151 1.79 -10.35 37.54
CA GLU A 151 1.15 -11.68 37.67
C GLU A 151 -0.32 -11.63 38.09
N ARG A 152 -0.78 -10.51 38.65
CA ARG A 152 -2.16 -10.32 39.12
C ARG A 152 -2.76 -9.08 38.45
N PRO A 153 -3.40 -9.24 37.27
CA PRO A 153 -4.06 -8.13 36.59
C PRO A 153 -5.23 -7.62 37.43
N GLN A 154 -5.40 -6.30 37.48
CA GLN A 154 -6.49 -5.69 38.23
C GLN A 154 -7.83 -5.92 37.51
N VAL A 155 -8.84 -6.41 38.22
CA VAL A 155 -10.19 -6.56 37.66
C VAL A 155 -10.87 -5.20 37.70
N LEU A 156 -11.28 -4.70 36.53
CA LEU A 156 -11.95 -3.42 36.41
C LEU A 156 -13.47 -3.59 36.44
N ASN A 157 -14.15 -2.64 37.07
CA ASN A 157 -15.59 -2.48 36.92
C ASN A 157 -15.94 -1.92 35.53
N ARG A 158 -17.18 -2.16 35.09
CA ARG A 158 -17.67 -1.70 33.78
C ARG A 158 -17.54 -0.19 33.58
N THR A 159 -17.84 0.60 34.61
CA THR A 159 -17.77 2.07 34.57
C THR A 159 -16.34 2.57 34.38
N THR A 160 -15.38 1.99 35.13
CA THR A 160 -13.95 2.31 35.00
C THR A 160 -13.39 1.90 33.64
N LEU A 161 -13.81 0.74 33.13
CA LEU A 161 -13.42 0.28 31.80
C LEU A 161 -13.92 1.24 30.71
N GLN A 162 -15.18 1.68 30.80
CA GLN A 162 -15.75 2.61 29.83
C GLN A 162 -15.04 3.97 29.84
N ALA A 163 -14.66 4.47 31.03
CA ALA A 163 -13.87 5.69 31.15
C ALA A 163 -12.50 5.56 30.45
N HIS A 164 -11.80 4.44 30.69
CA HIS A 164 -10.52 4.14 30.03
C HIS A 164 -10.62 4.00 28.52
N LEU A 165 -11.66 3.33 28.01
CA LEU A 165 -11.88 3.22 26.57
C LEU A 165 -12.16 4.59 25.93
N LYS A 166 -12.96 5.44 26.59
CA LYS A 166 -13.25 6.80 26.12
C LYS A 166 -11.99 7.66 26.06
N GLU A 167 -11.11 7.50 27.05
CA GLU A 167 -9.82 8.20 27.09
C GLU A 167 -8.91 7.77 25.94
N ILE A 168 -8.77 6.45 25.70
CA ILE A 168 -7.98 5.90 24.58
C ILE A 168 -8.55 6.34 23.22
N ASP A 169 -9.86 6.56 23.12
CA ASP A 169 -10.49 7.03 21.89
C ASP A 169 -10.25 8.51 21.58
N SER A 170 -9.85 9.30 22.58
CA SER A 170 -9.49 10.72 22.43
C SER A 170 -8.03 10.98 22.07
N LEU A 171 -7.22 9.92 21.94
CA LEU A 171 -5.79 9.97 21.57
C LEU A 171 -5.57 10.12 20.07
#